data_AF-A0AA91VCH1-F1
#
_entry.id   AF-A0AA91VCH1-F1
#
_cell.length_a   1.000
_cell.length_b   1.000
_cell.length_c   1.000
_cell.angle_alpha   90.00
_cell.angle_beta   90.00
_cell.angle_gamma   90.00
#
_symmetry.space_group_name_H-M   'P 1'
#
loop_
_entity.id
_entity.type
_entity.pdbx_description
1 polymer ?
#
loop_
_entity_poly.entity_id
_entity_poly.type
_entity_poly.pdbx_seq_one_letter_code
_entity_poly.pdbx_strand_id
1 'polypeptide(L)'
;MNHMSVYLKNKVLTDNLRTNLVYVALFNSDVEVSKASYTRQAITFVEPTDGQTSNNADVLFPIAAEVWGDITHIGIFDSATSGNLLFKSPAEFVKNIDVSSQYKIPKNYLIVRLK
;
A
#
# COMPACT_ATOMS: atom_id res chain seq x y z
N MET A 1 18.71 -22.28 5.69
CA MET A 1 17.32 -22.78 5.67
C MET A 1 16.51 -21.77 4.89
N ASN A 2 16.16 -22.06 3.64
CA ASN A 2 15.78 -21.04 2.65
C ASN A 2 14.30 -21.10 2.24
N HIS A 3 13.46 -21.78 3.03
CA HIS A 3 12.05 -21.94 2.72
C HIS A 3 11.20 -21.67 3.96
N MET A 4 10.27 -20.73 3.84
CA MET A 4 9.30 -20.40 4.87
C MET A 4 8.07 -21.29 4.72
N SER A 5 7.59 -21.91 5.80
CA SER A 5 6.35 -22.69 5.76
C SER A 5 5.14 -21.79 5.52
N VAL A 6 4.05 -22.32 4.96
CA VAL A 6 2.79 -21.58 4.76
C VAL A 6 2.30 -20.97 6.08
N TYR A 7 2.41 -21.72 7.17
CA TYR A 7 2.10 -21.23 8.51
C TYR A 7 2.89 -19.96 8.86
N LEU A 8 4.22 -19.97 8.66
CA LEU A 8 5.04 -18.81 8.98
C LEU A 8 4.78 -17.64 8.00
N LYS A 9 4.49 -17.91 6.72
CA LYS A 9 4.08 -16.86 5.77
C LYS A 9 2.81 -16.16 6.23
N ASN A 10 1.79 -16.92 6.61
CA ASN A 10 0.52 -16.37 7.09
C ASN A 10 0.71 -15.58 8.39
N LYS A 11 1.56 -16.08 9.30
CA LYS A 11 1.89 -15.39 10.54
C LYS A 11 2.60 -14.07 10.27
N VAL A 12 3.63 -14.04 9.42
CA VAL A 12 4.35 -12.80 9.05
C VAL A 12 3.40 -11.77 8.45
N LEU A 13 2.51 -12.18 7.54
CA LEU A 13 1.52 -11.27 6.96
C LEU A 13 0.53 -10.77 8.01
N THR A 14 0.07 -11.62 8.92
CA THR A 14 -0.84 -11.23 10.00
C THR A 14 -0.17 -10.21 10.92
N ASP A 15 1.03 -10.52 11.41
CA ASP A 15 1.76 -9.69 12.36
C ASP A 15 2.10 -8.30 11.79
N ASN A 16 2.44 -8.23 10.49
CA ASN A 16 2.90 -6.98 9.88
C ASN A 16 1.81 -6.18 9.16
N LEU A 17 0.68 -6.79 8.76
CA LEU A 17 -0.37 -6.12 7.98
C LEU A 17 -1.74 -6.08 8.65
N ARG A 18 -1.94 -6.83 9.74
CA ARG A 18 -3.25 -6.92 10.42
C ARG A 18 -3.19 -6.59 11.91
N THR A 19 -2.14 -6.98 12.62
CA THR A 19 -2.03 -6.75 14.07
C THR A 19 -1.96 -5.26 14.40
N ASN A 20 -1.25 -4.48 13.57
CA ASN A 20 -1.17 -3.03 13.67
C ASN A 20 -1.80 -2.36 12.46
N LEU A 21 -2.24 -1.11 12.64
CA LEU A 21 -2.73 -0.30 11.54
C LEU A 21 -1.57 0.01 10.58
N VAL A 22 -1.77 -0.26 9.30
CA VAL A 22 -0.80 0.04 8.25
C VAL A 22 -1.39 1.03 7.25
N TYR A 23 -0.51 1.66 6.49
CA TYR A 23 -0.85 2.80 5.65
C TYR A 23 -0.31 2.61 4.24
N VAL A 24 -1.13 2.89 3.24
CA VAL A 24 -0.71 2.88 1.85
C VAL A 24 -0.13 4.24 1.48
N ALA A 25 1.04 4.20 0.86
CA ALA A 25 1.73 5.34 0.28
C ALA A 25 1.81 5.24 -1.26
N LEU A 26 1.89 6.39 -1.92
CA LEU A 26 2.03 6.53 -3.36
C LEU A 26 3.38 7.14 -3.67
N PHE A 27 4.02 6.66 -4.73
CA PHE A 27 5.37 7.07 -5.09
C PHE A 27 5.46 7.53 -6.54
N ASN A 28 6.21 8.62 -6.74
CA ASN A 28 6.77 8.99 -8.03
C ASN A 28 8.16 8.36 -8.12
N SER A 29 8.25 7.22 -8.79
CA SER A 29 9.46 6.38 -8.85
C SER A 29 9.90 5.91 -7.45
N ASP A 30 10.96 6.48 -6.90
CA ASP A 30 11.49 6.10 -5.59
C ASP A 30 11.14 7.05 -4.46
N VAL A 31 10.49 8.18 -4.77
CA VAL A 31 10.16 9.20 -3.80
C VAL A 31 8.66 9.17 -3.52
N GLU A 32 8.28 9.13 -2.25
CA GLU A 32 6.90 9.26 -1.83
C GLU A 32 6.36 10.65 -2.19
N VAL A 33 5.10 10.73 -2.61
CA VAL A 33 4.45 12.01 -2.93
C VAL A 33 4.58 12.97 -1.74
N SER A 34 5.16 14.14 -1.98
CA SER A 34 5.46 15.15 -0.96
C SER A 34 4.68 16.45 -1.24
N LYS A 35 3.35 16.35 -1.19
CA LYS A 35 2.41 17.46 -1.43
C LYS A 35 1.51 17.68 -0.23
N ALA A 36 1.05 18.92 -0.02
CA ALA A 36 0.24 19.27 1.15
C ALA A 36 -1.13 18.58 1.13
N SER A 37 -1.74 18.39 -0.05
CA SER A 37 -2.99 17.64 -0.22
C SER A 37 -2.83 16.12 -0.13
N TYR A 38 -1.61 15.61 -0.11
CA TYR A 38 -1.34 14.17 -0.07
C TYR A 38 -1.18 13.67 1.37
N THR A 39 -1.86 12.56 1.68
CA THR A 39 -1.66 11.81 2.94
C THR A 39 -1.74 10.32 2.68
N ARG A 40 -0.94 9.53 3.41
CA ARG A 40 -1.07 8.06 3.41
C ARG A 40 -2.44 7.65 3.92
N GLN A 41 -2.98 6.57 3.36
CA GLN A 41 -4.31 6.10 3.73
C GLN A 41 -4.23 4.83 4.56
N ALA A 42 -4.92 4.82 5.69
CA ALA A 42 -5.07 3.63 6.51
C ALA A 42 -5.73 2.51 5.69
N ILE A 43 -5.24 1.28 5.86
CA ILE A 43 -5.77 0.11 5.15
C ILE A 43 -5.85 -1.09 6.07
N THR A 44 -6.83 -1.95 5.82
CA THR A 44 -6.97 -3.25 6.47
C THR A 44 -6.91 -4.36 5.43
N PHE A 45 -6.28 -5.47 5.80
CA PHE A 45 -6.13 -6.65 4.96
C PHE A 45 -7.03 -7.79 5.41
N VAL A 46 -7.44 -8.62 4.45
CA VAL A 46 -8.16 -9.87 4.72
C VAL A 46 -7.23 -10.89 5.40
N GLU A 47 -7.81 -11.95 5.96
CA GLU A 47 -7.02 -13.01 6.56
C GLU A 47 -6.07 -13.67 5.55
N PRO A 48 -4.76 -13.80 5.86
CA PRO A 48 -3.83 -14.38 4.93
C PRO A 48 -4.07 -15.88 4.74
N THR A 49 -4.08 -16.31 3.49
CA THR A 49 -4.18 -17.72 3.09
C THR A 49 -3.08 -18.03 2.09
N ASP A 50 -2.42 -19.18 2.25
CA ASP A 50 -1.33 -19.62 1.37
C ASP A 50 -0.21 -18.57 1.14
N GLY A 51 0.14 -17.83 2.20
CA GLY A 51 1.16 -16.79 2.14
C GLY A 51 0.77 -15.57 1.31
N GLN A 52 -0.52 -15.32 1.15
CA GLN A 52 -1.07 -14.17 0.42
C GLN A 52 -2.19 -13.47 1.22
N THR A 53 -2.29 -12.16 1.09
CA THR A 53 -3.46 -11.36 1.50
C THR A 53 -3.74 -10.22 0.52
N SER A 54 -4.93 -9.60 0.64
CA SER A 54 -5.35 -8.43 -0.13
C SER A 54 -6.08 -7.41 0.74
N ASN A 55 -6.18 -6.17 0.25
CA ASN A 55 -6.94 -5.14 0.93
C ASN A 55 -8.44 -5.47 1.00
N ASN A 56 -9.05 -5.27 2.17
CA ASN A 56 -10.43 -5.64 2.46
C ASN A 56 -11.48 -4.61 1.97
N ALA A 57 -11.06 -3.38 1.67
CA ALA A 57 -11.92 -2.30 1.21
C ALA A 57 -11.21 -1.40 0.20
N ASP A 58 -11.99 -0.58 -0.49
CA ASP A 58 -11.46 0.48 -1.34
C ASP A 58 -10.62 1.46 -0.51
N VAL A 59 -9.47 1.87 -1.03
CA VAL A 59 -8.65 2.93 -0.44
C VAL A 59 -8.80 4.18 -1.31
N LEU A 60 -9.30 5.25 -0.72
CA LEU A 60 -9.52 6.54 -1.38
C LEU A 60 -8.51 7.54 -0.84
N PHE A 61 -7.65 8.06 -1.71
CA PHE A 61 -6.75 9.16 -1.36
C PHE A 61 -7.52 10.49 -1.36
N PRO A 62 -7.00 11.56 -0.74
CA PRO A 62 -7.61 12.87 -0.84
C PRO A 62 -7.72 13.34 -2.30
N ILE A 63 -8.60 14.31 -2.56
CA ILE A 63 -8.61 15.00 -3.85
C ILE A 63 -7.38 15.89 -3.91
N ALA A 64 -6.61 15.78 -4.98
CA ALA A 64 -5.38 16.54 -5.17
C ALA A 64 -5.70 18.03 -5.34
N ALA A 65 -5.12 18.88 -4.48
CA ALA A 65 -5.18 20.34 -4.64
C ALA A 65 -4.01 20.87 -5.50
N GLU A 66 -2.98 20.05 -5.69
CA GLU A 66 -1.80 20.31 -6.50
C GLU A 66 -1.46 19.06 -7.32
N VAL A 67 -0.66 19.21 -8.38
CA VAL A 67 -0.15 18.08 -9.17
C VAL A 67 0.69 17.15 -8.28
N TRP A 68 0.26 15.90 -8.13
CA TRP A 68 1.07 14.85 -7.50
C TRP A 68 1.95 14.11 -8.51
N GLY A 69 1.63 14.20 -9.80
CA GLY A 69 2.41 13.62 -10.89
C GLY A 69 2.12 12.14 -11.13
N ASP A 70 3.07 11.44 -11.75
CA ASP A 70 2.93 10.05 -12.18
C ASP A 70 3.15 9.08 -11.02
N ILE A 71 2.08 8.41 -10.59
CA ILE A 71 2.15 7.39 -9.56
C ILE A 71 2.62 6.09 -10.20
N THR A 72 3.85 5.68 -9.90
CA THR A 72 4.47 4.48 -10.49
C THR A 72 4.61 3.33 -9.51
N HIS A 73 4.61 3.59 -8.20
CA HIS A 73 4.71 2.56 -7.18
C HIS A 73 3.74 2.82 -6.02
N ILE A 74 3.39 1.73 -5.35
CA ILE A 74 2.58 1.70 -4.13
C ILE A 74 3.41 1.08 -3.03
N GLY A 75 3.43 1.72 -1.86
CA GLY A 75 4.11 1.21 -0.67
C GLY A 75 3.14 0.99 0.49
N ILE A 76 3.55 0.16 1.45
CA ILE A 76 2.85 -0.07 2.72
C ILE A 76 3.80 0.30 3.86
N PHE A 77 3.34 1.15 4.77
CA PHE A 77 4.06 1.62 5.95
C PHE A 77 3.36 1.21 7.24
N ASP A 78 4.13 1.12 8.32
CA ASP A 78 3.64 0.87 9.68
C ASP A 78 3.08 2.12 10.40
N SER A 79 3.20 3.31 9.79
CA SER A 79 2.76 4.58 10.37
C SER A 79 2.22 5.56 9.33
N ALA A 80 1.32 6.46 9.78
CA ALA A 80 0.72 7.51 8.96
C ALA A 80 1.77 8.55 8.50
N THR A 81 2.76 8.80 9.35
CA THR A 81 3.89 9.71 9.11
C THR A 81 5.18 9.03 9.56
N SER A 82 6.27 9.26 8.82
CA SER A 82 7.55 8.57 9.04
C SER A 82 7.40 7.04 9.00
N GLY A 83 7.94 6.30 9.98
CA GLY A 83 7.80 4.85 10.04
C GLY A 83 8.67 4.09 9.04
N ASN A 84 8.45 2.77 8.98
CA ASN A 84 9.19 1.84 8.14
C ASN A 84 8.36 1.41 6.93
N LEU A 85 9.01 1.36 5.77
CA LEU A 85 8.45 0.76 4.56
C LEU A 85 8.48 -0.77 4.70
N LEU A 86 7.31 -1.40 4.69
CA LEU A 86 7.15 -2.86 4.84
C LEU A 86 7.15 -3.57 3.49
N PHE A 87 6.43 -3.02 2.51
CA PHE A 87 6.31 -3.57 1.16
C PHE A 87 6.26 -2.44 0.15
N LYS A 88 6.85 -2.67 -1.03
CA LYS A 88 6.75 -1.78 -2.19
C LYS A 88 6.57 -2.62 -3.45
N SER A 89 5.69 -2.18 -4.33
CA SER A 89 5.47 -2.79 -5.65
C SER A 89 5.26 -1.71 -6.70
N PRO A 90 5.67 -1.93 -7.96
CA PRO A 90 5.17 -1.12 -9.07
C PRO A 90 3.63 -1.18 -9.11
N ALA A 91 3.02 -0.06 -9.49
CA ALA A 91 1.61 0.00 -9.84
C ALA A 91 1.42 -0.72 -11.18
N GLU A 92 0.27 -1.38 -11.37
CA GLU A 92 -0.05 -2.08 -12.63
C GLU A 92 -0.09 -1.09 -13.81
N PHE A 93 -0.62 0.11 -13.56
CA PHE A 93 -0.65 1.20 -14.50
C PHE A 93 -0.15 2.48 -13.83
N VAL A 94 0.70 3.20 -14.54
CA VAL A 94 1.10 4.54 -14.14
C VAL A 94 -0.10 5.46 -14.30
N LYS A 95 -0.48 6.14 -13.21
CA LYS A 95 -1.58 7.10 -13.23
C LYS A 95 -1.04 8.48 -12.88
N ASN A 96 -1.20 9.43 -13.80
CA ASN A 96 -0.95 10.83 -13.49
C ASN A 96 -2.09 11.37 -12.61
N ILE A 97 -1.74 12.06 -11.53
CA ILE A 97 -2.69 12.74 -10.66
C ILE A 97 -2.44 14.25 -10.74
N ASP A 98 -3.33 14.91 -11.48
CA ASP A 98 -3.41 16.36 -11.62
C ASP A 98 -4.35 16.96 -10.55
N VAL A 99 -4.41 18.29 -10.47
CA VAL A 99 -5.34 19.04 -9.63
C VAL A 99 -6.77 18.57 -9.87
N SER A 100 -7.55 18.46 -8.79
CA SER A 100 -8.93 17.94 -8.79
C SER A 100 -9.08 16.45 -9.14
N SER A 101 -7.98 15.70 -9.27
CA SER A 101 -8.02 14.24 -9.46
C SER A 101 -7.91 13.48 -8.14
N GLN A 102 -8.30 12.20 -8.16
CA GLN A 102 -8.19 11.30 -7.02
C GLN A 102 -7.57 9.96 -7.45
N TYR A 103 -6.68 9.42 -6.60
CA TYR A 103 -6.20 8.05 -6.72
C TYR A 103 -7.08 7.12 -5.88
N LYS A 104 -7.48 5.98 -6.45
CA LYS A 104 -8.29 4.96 -5.78
C LYS A 104 -7.64 3.61 -6.01
N ILE A 105 -7.53 2.83 -4.94
CA ILE A 105 -7.18 1.40 -5.00
C ILE A 105 -8.46 0.62 -4.69
N PRO A 106 -9.01 -0.14 -5.65
CA PRO A 106 -10.19 -0.95 -5.40
C PRO A 106 -9.92 -2.05 -4.35
N LYS A 107 -10.97 -2.52 -3.68
CA LYS A 107 -10.95 -3.74 -2.88
C LYS A 107 -10.33 -4.90 -3.67
N ASN A 108 -9.54 -5.74 -2.98
CA ASN A 108 -8.86 -6.91 -3.54
C ASN A 108 -7.79 -6.62 -4.62
N TYR A 109 -7.42 -5.36 -4.82
CA TYR A 109 -6.45 -4.98 -5.84
C TYR A 109 -5.00 -5.01 -5.33
N LEU A 110 -4.78 -4.57 -4.08
CA LEU A 110 -3.45 -4.58 -3.47
C LEU A 110 -3.17 -5.96 -2.87
N ILE A 111 -2.47 -6.80 -3.63
CA ILE A 111 -2.13 -8.17 -3.24
C ILE A 111 -0.69 -8.24 -2.72
N VAL A 112 -0.50 -8.74 -1.50
CA VAL A 112 0.82 -9.04 -0.92
C VAL A 112 0.99 -10.55 -0.86
N ARG A 113 2.08 -11.07 -1.44
CA ARG A 113 2.41 -12.50 -1.45
C ARG A 113 3.87 -12.74 -1.08
N LEU A 114 4.10 -13.65 -0.13
CA LEU A 114 5.44 -14.10 0.26
C LEU A 114 5.82 -15.36 -0.54
N LYS A 115 6.92 -15.27 -1.31
CA LYS A 115 7.46 -16.40 -2.06
C LYS A 115 8.17 -17.40 -1.15
#